data_AF-A0A2N1G3P7-F1
#
_entry.id   AF-A0A2N1G3P7-F1
#
_cell.length_a   1.000
_cell.length_b   1.000
_cell.length_c   1.000
_cell.angle_alpha   90.00
_cell.angle_beta   90.00
_cell.angle_gamma   90.00
#
_symmetry.space_group_name_H-M   'P 1'
#
loop_
_entity.id
_entity.type
_entity.pdbx_description
1 polymer ?
#
loop_
_entity_poly.entity_id
_entity_poly.type
_entity_poly.pdbx_seq_one_letter_code
_entity_poly.pdbx_strand_id
1 'polypeptide(L)'
;MLNLLGKTTKINHYKTLYNRLLSNMIDENDPNKLIEGEDFYYTPEGYKCFTEKHHLKRGYCCKSGCRHCPYGYDKKTGTNKK
;
A
#
# COMPACT_ATOMS: atom_id res chain seq x y z
N MET A 1 -8.48 -48.98 -17.62
CA MET A 1 -8.09 -47.61 -18.03
C MET A 1 -9.07 -46.58 -17.45
N LEU A 2 -9.16 -46.44 -16.11
CA LEU A 2 -10.17 -45.61 -15.43
C LEU A 2 -9.58 -44.71 -14.34
N ASN A 3 -8.43 -44.06 -14.54
CA ASN A 3 -7.78 -43.31 -13.43
C ASN A 3 -6.99 -42.05 -13.79
N LEU A 4 -7.39 -41.31 -14.83
CA LEU A 4 -6.79 -40.00 -15.14
C LEU A 4 -7.79 -38.84 -15.23
N LEU A 5 -9.08 -39.09 -15.43
CA LEU A 5 -10.10 -38.03 -15.53
C LEU A 5 -10.63 -37.53 -14.16
N GLY A 6 -10.50 -38.33 -13.08
CA GLY A 6 -10.96 -37.95 -11.73
C GLY A 6 -9.94 -37.17 -10.88
N LYS A 7 -8.67 -37.11 -11.31
CA LYS A 7 -7.62 -36.33 -10.64
C LYS A 7 -7.60 -34.88 -11.14
N THR A 8 -7.90 -34.67 -12.43
CA THR A 8 -7.93 -33.34 -13.05
C THR A 8 -9.11 -32.49 -12.55
N THR A 9 -10.27 -33.09 -12.29
CA THR A 9 -11.45 -32.39 -11.75
C THR A 9 -11.24 -31.85 -10.33
N LYS A 10 -10.58 -32.61 -9.46
CA LYS A 10 -10.23 -32.15 -8.10
C LYS A 10 -9.16 -31.05 -8.10
N ILE A 11 -8.15 -31.14 -8.97
CA ILE A 11 -7.11 -30.11 -9.12
C ILE A 11 -7.73 -28.80 -9.62
N ASN A 12 -8.63 -28.88 -10.61
CA ASN A 12 -9.32 -27.70 -11.15
C ASN A 12 -10.25 -27.05 -10.10
N HIS A 13 -10.92 -27.87 -9.28
CA HIS A 13 -11.72 -27.37 -8.15
C HIS A 13 -10.85 -26.63 -7.13
N TYR A 14 -9.73 -27.22 -6.70
CA TYR A 14 -8.81 -26.57 -5.74
C TYR A 14 -8.20 -25.28 -6.30
N LYS A 15 -7.82 -25.27 -7.58
CA LYS A 15 -7.28 -24.06 -8.26
C LYS A 15 -8.32 -22.94 -8.33
N THR A 16 -9.58 -23.28 -8.56
CA THR A 16 -10.70 -22.31 -8.58
C THR A 16 -10.98 -21.74 -7.20
N LEU A 17 -10.99 -22.58 -6.16
CA LEU A 17 -11.14 -22.13 -4.77
C LEU A 17 -9.99 -21.22 -4.33
N TYR A 18 -8.74 -21.55 -4.71
CA TYR A 18 -7.57 -20.72 -4.43
C TYR A 18 -7.67 -19.33 -5.06
N ASN A 19 -8.01 -19.26 -6.36
CA ASN A 19 -8.18 -17.97 -7.05
C ASN A 19 -9.33 -17.13 -6.45
N ARG A 20 -10.43 -17.76 -6.01
CA ARG A 20 -11.55 -17.08 -5.34
C ARG A 20 -11.19 -16.57 -3.94
N LEU A 21 -10.39 -17.32 -3.20
CA LEU A 21 -9.90 -16.86 -1.88
C LEU A 21 -8.92 -15.70 -2.03
N LEU A 22 -8.05 -15.72 -3.04
CA LEU A 22 -7.12 -14.63 -3.36
C LEU A 22 -7.83 -13.34 -3.78
N SER A 23 -8.89 -13.40 -4.59
CA SER A 23 -9.65 -12.20 -4.98
C SER A 23 -10.33 -11.53 -3.79
N ASN A 24 -10.66 -12.28 -2.73
CA ASN A 24 -11.31 -11.73 -1.54
C ASN A 24 -10.32 -11.10 -0.54
N MET A 25 -9.01 -11.20 -0.77
CA MET A 25 -7.96 -10.67 0.11
C MET A 25 -7.37 -9.34 -0.37
N ILE A 26 -7.70 -8.91 -1.60
CA ILE A 26 -7.23 -7.65 -2.17
C ILE A 26 -8.43 -6.72 -2.29
N ASP A 27 -8.69 -5.93 -1.26
CA ASP A 27 -9.70 -4.87 -1.35
C ASP A 27 -9.09 -3.72 -2.15
N GLU A 28 -9.51 -3.62 -3.41
CA GLU A 28 -9.10 -2.54 -4.30
C GLU A 28 -9.59 -1.16 -3.81
N ASN A 29 -10.52 -1.11 -2.85
CA ASN A 29 -11.08 0.10 -2.26
C ASN A 29 -10.52 0.45 -0.88
N ASP A 30 -9.42 -0.17 -0.43
CA ASP A 30 -8.81 0.22 0.85
C ASP A 30 -8.32 1.68 0.79
N PRO A 31 -8.93 2.62 1.55
CA PRO A 31 -8.53 4.03 1.54
C PRO A 31 -7.11 4.25 2.10
N ASN A 32 -6.53 3.25 2.76
CA ASN A 32 -5.17 3.29 3.30
C ASN A 32 -4.13 2.65 2.37
N LYS A 33 -4.54 2.18 1.18
CA LYS A 33 -3.62 1.62 0.19
C LYS A 33 -2.66 2.70 -0.30
N LEU A 34 -1.36 2.44 -0.10
CA LEU A 34 -0.29 3.33 -0.54
C LEU A 34 0.07 3.07 -2.01
N ILE A 35 0.09 4.13 -2.81
CA ILE A 35 0.39 4.07 -4.24
C ILE A 35 1.82 4.60 -4.48
N GLU A 36 2.68 3.77 -5.07
CA GLU A 36 4.02 4.20 -5.50
C GLU A 36 3.93 5.24 -6.62
N GLY A 37 4.74 6.29 -6.54
CA GLY A 37 4.69 7.45 -7.42
C GLY A 37 3.71 8.54 -6.97
N GLU A 38 2.72 8.21 -6.14
CA GLU A 38 1.79 9.18 -5.57
C GLU A 38 2.03 9.46 -4.10
N ASP A 39 1.98 8.42 -3.27
CA ASP A 39 2.11 8.51 -1.80
C ASP A 39 3.57 8.39 -1.36
N PHE A 40 4.37 7.64 -2.11
CA PHE A 40 5.80 7.49 -1.84
C PHE A 40 6.58 7.17 -3.11
N TYR A 41 7.91 7.33 -3.04
CA TYR A 41 8.84 6.83 -4.05
C TYR A 41 10.08 6.23 -3.37
N TYR A 42 10.83 5.40 -4.11
CA TYR A 42 12.13 4.92 -3.66
C TYR A 42 13.24 5.83 -4.16
N THR A 43 14.12 6.20 -3.23
CA THR A 43 15.37 6.90 -3.56
C THR A 43 16.38 5.92 -4.18
N PRO A 44 17.40 6.42 -4.92
CA PRO A 44 18.47 5.56 -5.45
C PRO A 44 19.18 4.73 -4.38
N GLU A 45 19.21 5.21 -3.14
CA GLU A 45 19.77 4.53 -1.97
C GLU A 45 18.83 3.47 -1.36
N GLY A 46 17.63 3.29 -1.92
CA GLY A 46 16.64 2.29 -1.49
C GLY A 46 15.71 2.74 -0.36
N TYR A 47 15.77 4.01 0.07
CA TYR A 47 14.85 4.52 1.09
C TYR A 47 13.48 4.84 0.51
N LYS A 48 12.42 4.43 1.23
CA LYS A 48 11.04 4.84 0.96
C LYS A 48 10.81 6.28 1.44
N CYS A 49 10.63 7.21 0.51
CA CYS A 49 10.33 8.61 0.79
C CYS A 49 8.86 8.90 0.55
N PHE A 50 8.14 9.33 1.59
CA PHE A 50 6.75 9.75 1.48
C PHE A 50 6.62 11.15 0.87
N THR A 51 5.57 11.34 0.08
CA THR A 51 5.23 12.60 -0.59
C THR A 51 4.30 13.44 0.29
N GLU A 52 4.06 14.68 -0.16
CA GLU A 52 3.09 15.57 0.45
C GLU A 52 1.66 14.99 0.42
N LYS A 53 1.27 14.31 -0.68
CA LYS A 53 -0.05 13.67 -0.83
C LYS A 53 -0.31 12.66 0.29
N HIS A 54 0.66 11.79 0.60
CA HIS A 54 0.55 10.82 1.69
C HIS A 54 0.32 11.52 3.04
N HIS A 55 1.05 12.60 3.29
CA HIS A 55 0.92 13.36 4.53
C HIS A 55 -0.42 14.10 4.64
N LEU A 56 -1.01 14.52 3.51
CA LEU A 56 -2.37 15.06 3.45
C LEU A 56 -3.41 13.97 3.69
N LYS A 57 -3.29 12.79 3.04
CA LYS A 57 -4.18 11.64 3.27
C LYS A 57 -4.22 11.21 4.74
N ARG A 58 -3.07 11.28 5.44
CA ARG A 58 -2.96 11.02 6.89
C ARG A 58 -3.80 11.98 7.74
N GLY A 59 -4.01 13.22 7.28
CA GLY A 59 -4.88 14.20 7.94
C GLY A 59 -4.32 14.90 9.18
N TYR A 60 -3.07 14.65 9.59
CA TYR A 60 -2.45 15.39 10.71
C TYR A 60 -0.93 15.55 10.59
N CYS A 61 -0.40 16.58 11.25
CA CYS A 61 1.04 16.81 11.37
C CYS A 61 1.64 15.92 12.48
N CYS A 62 2.58 15.04 12.13
CA CYS A 62 3.27 14.18 13.09
C CYS A 62 4.45 14.84 13.82
N LYS A 63 4.73 16.13 13.56
CA LYS A 63 5.81 16.92 14.18
C LYS A 63 7.21 16.30 14.02
N SER A 64 7.40 15.44 13.03
CA SER A 64 8.69 14.77 12.75
C SER A 64 9.58 15.56 11.79
N GLY A 65 9.18 16.77 11.38
CA GLY A 65 9.88 17.64 10.42
C GLY A 65 10.29 16.92 9.13
N CYS A 66 9.29 16.32 8.47
CA CYS A 66 9.46 15.60 7.22
C CYS A 66 9.83 16.55 6.07
N ARG A 67 10.61 16.06 5.10
CA ARG A 67 11.02 16.84 3.91
C ARG A 67 9.84 17.37 3.11
N HIS A 68 8.79 16.56 2.93
CA HIS A 68 7.58 16.92 2.18
C HIS A 68 6.40 17.23 3.12
N CYS A 69 6.65 17.88 4.26
CA CYS A 69 5.60 18.21 5.21
C CYS A 69 4.64 19.27 4.61
N PRO A 70 3.35 18.96 4.40
CA PRO A 70 2.39 19.95 3.89
C PRO A 70 2.19 21.10 4.89
N TYR A 71 2.24 20.79 6.18
CA TYR A 71 2.03 21.75 7.27
C TYR A 71 3.25 22.66 7.55
N GLY A 72 4.39 22.43 6.87
CA GLY A 72 5.59 23.22 7.06
C GLY A 72 6.14 23.21 8.49
N TYR A 73 6.07 22.08 9.20
CA TYR A 73 6.54 21.96 10.58
C TYR A 73 8.04 22.19 10.69
N ASP A 74 8.44 23.17 11.49
CA ASP A 74 9.84 23.45 11.82
C ASP A 74 10.20 22.86 13.18
N LYS A 75 11.15 21.91 13.19
CA LYS A 75 11.66 21.28 14.41
C LYS A 75 12.32 22.26 15.37
N LYS A 76 12.89 23.37 14.86
CA LYS A 76 13.61 24.35 15.68
C LYS A 76 12.65 25.22 16.48
N THR A 77 11.52 25.60 15.89
CA THR A 77 10.53 26.48 16.52
C THR A 77 9.36 25.72 17.14
N GLY A 78 9.16 24.45 16.77
CA GLY A 78 8.05 23.63 17.25
C GLY A 78 6.69 24.01 16.64
N THR A 79 6.68 24.73 15.51
CA THR A 79 5.47 25.31 14.92
C THR A 79 5.27 24.91 13.45
N ASN A 80 4.01 24.86 13.02
CA ASN A 80 3.61 24.74 11.61
C ASN A 80 3.61 26.13 10.97
N LYS A 81 4.15 26.27 9.75
CA LYS A 81 4.38 27.57 9.09
C LYS A 81 3.64 27.74 7.75
N LYS A 82 2.86 26.74 7.33
CA LYS A 82 2.06 26.76 6.11
C LYS A 82 0.58 26.58 6.44
#